data_AF-A0A7U8C758-F1
#
_entry.id   AF-A0A7U8C758-F1
#
_cell.length_a   1.000
_cell.length_b   1.000
_cell.length_c   1.000
_cell.angle_alpha   90.00
_cell.angle_beta   90.00
_cell.angle_gamma   90.00
#
_symmetry.space_group_name_H-M   'P 1'
#
loop_
_entity.id
_entity.type
_entity.pdbx_description
1 polymer ?
#
loop_
_entity_poly.entity_id
_entity_poly.type
_entity_poly.pdbx_seq_one_letter_code
_entity_poly.pdbx_strand_id
1 'polypeptide(L)'
;MRWIKVLFPVLQLNVEKEFRSGEVILMNKTAGIVAAVAMAVASFGAQADGQAVYDKHCKGCHVAGVGNAPKPGDKAAWEPRIATGVDAMVQTVKTGKGAMPPKGTCMSCDDASLKAAVEVLIAQ
;
A
#
# COMPACT_ATOMS: atom_id res chain seq x y z
N MET A 1 5.28 1.23 51.83
CA MET A 1 5.13 1.84 50.49
C MET A 1 5.31 0.72 49.46
N ARG A 2 4.28 -0.02 48.98
CA ARG A 2 3.04 0.39 48.27
C ARG A 2 3.39 1.23 47.03
N TRP A 3 2.75 0.93 45.88
CA TRP A 3 2.84 1.62 44.57
C TRP A 3 4.14 1.29 43.79
N ILE A 4 4.23 0.29 42.90
CA ILE A 4 3.62 0.22 41.56
C ILE A 4 3.46 -1.27 41.17
N LYS A 5 2.25 -1.78 41.40
CA LYS A 5 1.66 -2.96 40.75
C LYS A 5 0.45 -2.43 40.00
N VAL A 6 0.65 -1.80 38.84
CA VAL A 6 -0.46 -1.46 37.95
C VAL A 6 0.07 -1.49 36.52
N LEU A 7 -0.66 -2.20 35.66
CA LEU A 7 -0.49 -2.31 34.21
C LEU A 7 0.68 -3.19 33.74
N PHE A 8 0.55 -4.51 33.89
CA PHE A 8 0.82 -5.47 32.80
C PHE A 8 0.32 -6.89 33.21
N PRO A 9 -1.01 -7.20 33.23
CA PRO A 9 -1.47 -8.56 33.49
C PRO A 9 -2.32 -9.18 32.37
N VAL A 10 -2.11 -8.83 31.10
CA VAL A 10 -2.92 -9.39 29.98
C VAL A 10 -2.13 -10.31 29.04
N LEU A 11 -0.79 -10.28 29.03
CA LEU A 11 -0.01 -10.98 28.01
C LEU A 11 0.55 -12.37 28.41
N GLN A 12 0.44 -12.77 29.68
CA GLN A 12 1.04 -14.02 30.17
C GLN A 12 0.04 -15.15 30.43
N LEU A 13 -1.28 -14.90 30.43
CA LEU A 13 -2.28 -15.93 30.75
C LEU A 13 -2.82 -16.69 29.52
N ASN A 14 -2.56 -16.20 28.30
CA ASN A 14 -3.00 -16.85 27.05
C ASN A 14 -2.06 -17.96 26.55
N VAL A 15 -0.93 -18.21 27.21
CA VAL A 15 0.07 -19.20 26.74
C VAL A 15 -0.07 -20.57 27.42
N GLU A 16 -0.48 -20.61 28.69
CA GLU A 16 -0.42 -21.86 29.47
C GLU A 16 -1.66 -22.75 29.32
N LYS A 17 -2.83 -22.20 28.98
CA LYS A 17 -4.07 -22.99 28.81
C LYS A 17 -4.18 -23.69 27.45
N GLU A 18 -3.38 -23.30 26.47
CA GLU A 18 -3.37 -23.86 25.11
C GLU A 18 -2.82 -25.30 25.04
N PHE A 19 -2.10 -25.75 26.08
CA PHE A 19 -1.26 -26.95 26.04
C PHE A 19 -2.00 -28.30 26.15
N ARG A 20 -3.30 -28.31 26.47
CA ARG A 20 -4.08 -29.56 26.59
C ARG A 20 -4.96 -29.89 25.37
N SER A 21 -4.91 -29.05 24.33
CA SER A 21 -5.81 -29.12 23.15
C SER A 21 -5.06 -29.34 21.81
N GLY A 22 -3.84 -29.89 21.88
CA GLY A 22 -2.77 -29.75 20.88
C GLY A 22 -3.02 -30.27 19.45
N GLU A 23 -4.03 -31.10 19.18
CA GLU A 23 -4.18 -31.70 17.84
C GLU A 23 -4.91 -30.79 16.84
N VAL A 24 -5.83 -29.93 17.31
CA VAL A 24 -6.65 -29.05 16.44
C VAL A 24 -5.97 -27.68 16.18
N ILE A 25 -5.10 -27.22 17.10
CA ILE A 25 -4.45 -25.90 17.00
C ILE A 25 -3.26 -25.89 16.03
N LEU A 26 -2.55 -27.02 15.85
CA LEU A 26 -1.45 -27.09 14.87
C LEU A 26 -1.94 -26.83 13.43
N MET A 27 -3.12 -27.31 13.07
CA MET A 27 -3.70 -27.12 11.72
C MET A 27 -4.11 -25.65 11.46
N ASN A 28 -4.57 -24.94 12.49
CA ASN A 28 -5.04 -23.54 12.36
C ASN A 28 -3.88 -22.53 12.38
N LYS A 29 -2.79 -22.81 13.11
CA LYS A 29 -1.59 -21.96 13.11
C LYS A 29 -0.83 -22.04 11.78
N THR A 30 -0.73 -23.21 11.17
CA THR A 30 -0.11 -23.35 9.84
C THR A 30 -0.96 -22.69 8.76
N ALA A 31 -2.29 -22.84 8.80
CA ALA A 31 -3.20 -22.14 7.89
C ALA A 31 -3.09 -20.60 8.01
N GLY A 32 -3.01 -20.06 9.24
CA GLY A 32 -2.84 -18.63 9.47
C GLY A 32 -1.50 -18.07 8.97
N ILE A 33 -0.40 -18.82 9.13
CA ILE A 33 0.91 -18.42 8.60
C ILE A 33 0.93 -18.48 7.07
N VAL A 34 0.36 -19.53 6.47
CA VAL A 34 0.28 -19.66 5.00
C VAL A 34 -0.55 -18.52 4.40
N ALA A 35 -1.67 -18.16 5.01
CA ALA A 35 -2.50 -17.03 4.56
C ALA A 35 -1.75 -15.68 4.66
N ALA A 36 -1.06 -15.42 5.78
CA ALA A 36 -0.29 -14.18 5.96
C ALA A 36 0.87 -14.06 4.95
N VAL A 37 1.59 -15.16 4.69
CA VAL A 37 2.67 -15.20 3.70
C VAL A 37 2.12 -14.98 2.29
N ALA A 38 1.00 -15.61 1.93
CA ALA A 38 0.37 -15.42 0.62
C ALA A 38 -0.06 -13.96 0.39
N MET A 39 -0.65 -13.31 1.40
CA MET A 39 -1.02 -11.90 1.33
C MET A 39 0.20 -10.98 1.17
N ALA A 40 1.28 -11.23 1.92
CA ALA A 40 2.51 -10.46 1.81
C ALA A 40 3.15 -10.58 0.41
N VAL A 41 3.19 -11.79 -0.16
CA VAL A 41 3.70 -12.02 -1.52
C VAL A 41 2.84 -11.30 -2.56
N ALA A 42 1.51 -11.33 -2.41
CA ALA A 42 0.60 -10.63 -3.32
C ALA A 42 0.78 -9.09 -3.26
N SER A 43 0.89 -8.52 -2.05
CA SER A 43 1.14 -7.08 -1.87
C SER A 43 2.48 -6.66 -2.45
N PHE A 44 3.54 -7.44 -2.21
CA PHE A 44 4.85 -7.16 -2.77
C PHE A 44 4.84 -7.24 -4.31
N GLY A 45 4.16 -8.23 -4.88
CA GLY A 45 3.96 -8.34 -6.33
C GLY A 45 3.25 -7.12 -6.90
N ALA A 46 2.15 -6.69 -6.30
CA ALA A 46 1.42 -5.50 -6.73
C ALA A 46 2.27 -4.22 -6.65
N GLN A 47 3.10 -4.08 -5.62
CA GLN A 47 4.04 -2.95 -5.50
C GLN A 47 5.14 -3.01 -6.57
N ALA A 48 5.68 -4.19 -6.88
CA ALA A 48 6.67 -4.35 -7.93
C ALA A 48 6.10 -3.99 -9.31
N ASP A 49 4.86 -4.41 -9.58
CA ASP A 49 4.15 -4.08 -10.82
C ASP A 49 3.85 -2.57 -10.90
N GLY A 50 3.38 -1.97 -9.79
CA GLY A 50 3.17 -0.54 -9.67
C GLY A 50 4.45 0.27 -9.88
N GLN A 51 5.57 -0.19 -9.32
CA GLN A 51 6.88 0.42 -9.50
C GLN A 51 7.32 0.38 -10.97
N ALA A 52 7.14 -0.76 -11.65
CA ALA A 52 7.47 -0.90 -13.06
C ALA A 52 6.63 0.05 -13.95
N VAL A 53 5.34 0.18 -13.66
CA VAL A 53 4.47 1.15 -14.36
C VAL A 53 4.92 2.59 -14.09
N TYR A 54 5.18 2.93 -12.83
CA TYR A 54 5.68 4.25 -12.44
C TYR A 54 6.96 4.60 -13.21
N ASP A 55 7.96 3.72 -13.19
CA ASP A 55 9.26 3.96 -13.82
C ASP A 55 9.15 4.12 -15.34
N LYS A 56 8.30 3.32 -15.98
CA LYS A 56 8.13 3.33 -17.43
C LYS A 56 7.27 4.48 -17.95
N HIS A 57 6.25 4.88 -17.21
CA HIS A 57 5.18 5.76 -17.72
C HIS A 57 5.02 7.08 -16.96
N CYS A 58 5.19 7.08 -15.64
CA CYS A 58 4.86 8.24 -14.80
C CYS A 58 6.08 9.12 -14.51
N LYS A 59 7.23 8.49 -14.25
CA LYS A 59 8.46 9.13 -13.76
C LYS A 59 8.95 10.27 -14.65
N GLY A 60 8.89 10.10 -15.97
CA GLY A 60 9.42 11.07 -16.94
C GLY A 60 8.84 12.47 -16.78
N CYS A 61 7.54 12.58 -16.44
CA CYS A 61 6.90 13.86 -16.20
C CYS A 61 6.94 14.27 -14.72
N HIS A 62 6.68 13.33 -13.81
CA HIS A 62 6.54 13.65 -12.39
C HIS A 62 7.86 14.03 -11.71
N VAL A 63 9.00 13.43 -12.07
CA VAL A 63 10.29 13.79 -11.44
C VAL A 63 10.71 15.21 -11.82
N ALA A 64 10.61 15.56 -13.11
CA ALA A 64 11.00 16.88 -13.60
C ALA A 64 9.91 17.95 -13.42
N GLY A 65 8.66 17.55 -13.13
CA GLY A 65 7.51 18.45 -13.06
C GLY A 65 7.06 18.97 -14.43
N VAL A 66 7.23 18.15 -15.47
CA VAL A 66 6.89 18.52 -16.86
C VAL A 66 5.40 18.87 -16.95
N GLY A 67 5.08 19.98 -17.61
CA GLY A 67 3.69 20.41 -17.78
C GLY A 67 2.98 20.72 -16.45
N ASN A 68 3.72 21.16 -15.43
CA ASN A 68 3.25 21.36 -14.06
C ASN A 68 2.79 20.07 -13.36
N ALA A 69 3.38 18.92 -13.71
CA ALA A 69 3.18 17.69 -12.98
C ALA A 69 3.67 17.84 -11.51
N PRO A 70 2.92 17.33 -10.52
CA PRO A 70 3.33 17.38 -9.12
C PRO A 70 4.57 16.50 -8.93
N LYS A 71 5.60 17.09 -8.32
CA LYS A 71 6.89 16.41 -8.07
C LYS A 71 6.83 15.54 -6.82
N PRO A 72 7.49 14.38 -6.80
CA PRO A 72 7.71 13.61 -5.57
C PRO A 72 8.25 14.50 -4.43
N GLY A 73 7.80 14.26 -3.20
CA GLY A 73 8.17 15.06 -2.02
C GLY A 73 7.57 16.47 -1.92
N ASP A 74 6.88 17.00 -2.93
CA ASP A 74 6.18 18.30 -2.84
C ASP A 74 4.88 18.16 -2.05
N LYS A 75 4.99 18.26 -0.72
CA LYS A 75 3.85 18.10 0.21
C LYS A 75 2.72 19.07 -0.11
N ALA A 76 3.03 20.33 -0.43
CA ALA A 76 2.00 21.33 -0.73
C ALA A 76 1.21 20.99 -1.99
N ALA A 77 1.85 20.38 -3.00
CA ALA A 77 1.15 19.86 -4.16
C ALA A 77 0.35 18.59 -3.84
N TRP A 78 0.89 17.67 -3.03
CA TRP A 78 0.28 16.35 -2.82
C TRP A 78 -0.82 16.31 -1.76
N GLU A 79 -0.74 17.08 -0.69
CA GLU A 79 -1.75 17.11 0.39
C GLU A 79 -3.20 17.26 -0.14
N PRO A 80 -3.55 18.28 -0.95
CA PRO A 80 -4.91 18.43 -1.46
C PRO A 80 -5.31 17.32 -2.44
N ARG A 81 -4.35 16.62 -3.06
CA ARG A 81 -4.61 15.51 -3.99
C ARG A 81 -4.88 14.21 -3.21
N ILE A 82 -4.04 13.90 -2.24
CA ILE A 82 -4.18 12.74 -1.35
C ILE A 82 -5.49 12.84 -0.57
N ALA A 83 -5.91 14.04 -0.17
CA ALA A 83 -7.20 14.27 0.49
C ALA A 83 -8.43 13.86 -0.35
N THR A 84 -8.30 13.75 -1.69
CA THR A 84 -9.38 13.23 -2.55
C THR A 84 -9.49 11.70 -2.53
N GLY A 85 -8.47 11.02 -2.03
CA GLY A 85 -8.37 9.57 -1.99
C GLY A 85 -7.78 8.96 -3.27
N VAL A 86 -7.14 7.79 -3.13
CA VAL A 86 -6.42 7.11 -4.20
C VAL A 86 -7.33 6.81 -5.40
N ASP A 87 -8.57 6.38 -5.17
CA ASP A 87 -9.47 6.00 -6.27
C ASP A 87 -9.84 7.20 -7.16
N ALA A 88 -10.05 8.39 -6.57
CA ALA A 88 -10.29 9.62 -7.33
C ALA A 88 -9.05 10.07 -8.12
N MET A 89 -7.86 9.88 -7.54
CA MET A 89 -6.59 10.11 -8.25
C MET A 89 -6.44 9.15 -9.44
N VAL A 90 -6.75 7.87 -9.27
CA VAL A 90 -6.74 6.88 -10.36
C VAL A 90 -7.74 7.26 -11.46
N GLN A 91 -8.94 7.75 -11.12
CA GLN A 91 -9.87 8.25 -12.16
C GLN A 91 -9.28 9.43 -12.94
N THR A 92 -8.60 10.35 -12.26
CA THR A 92 -7.90 11.46 -12.93
C THR A 92 -6.79 10.95 -13.84
N VAL A 93 -6.08 9.90 -13.44
CA VAL A 93 -5.07 9.24 -14.29
C VAL A 93 -5.73 8.62 -15.52
N LYS A 94 -6.85 7.91 -15.34
CA LYS A 94 -7.57 7.25 -16.44
C LYS A 94 -8.07 8.25 -17.48
N THR A 95 -8.66 9.36 -17.05
CA THR A 95 -9.22 10.38 -17.96
C THR A 95 -8.17 11.36 -18.49
N GLY A 96 -7.07 11.55 -17.78
CA GLY A 96 -6.10 12.60 -18.06
C GLY A 96 -6.54 13.96 -17.52
N LYS A 97 -5.58 14.86 -17.29
CA LYS A 97 -5.85 16.22 -16.78
C LYS A 97 -4.76 17.19 -17.18
N GLY A 98 -5.15 18.29 -17.82
CA GLY A 98 -4.21 19.30 -18.30
C GLY A 98 -3.20 18.70 -19.29
N ALA A 99 -1.91 18.81 -18.97
CA ALA A 99 -0.84 18.21 -19.78
C ALA A 99 -0.66 16.70 -19.57
N MET A 100 -1.30 16.10 -18.56
CA MET A 100 -1.20 14.66 -18.30
C MET A 100 -2.15 13.88 -19.23
N PRO A 101 -1.63 13.03 -20.13
CA PRO A 101 -2.46 12.26 -21.05
C PRO A 101 -3.28 11.18 -20.33
N PRO A 102 -4.39 10.70 -20.95
CA PRO A 102 -5.17 9.60 -20.42
C PRO A 102 -4.31 8.36 -20.13
N LYS A 103 -4.65 7.67 -19.04
CA LYS A 103 -3.92 6.53 -18.45
C LYS A 103 -2.43 6.79 -18.20
N GLY A 104 -1.97 8.05 -18.14
CA GLY A 104 -0.57 8.37 -17.96
C GLY A 104 0.33 7.71 -19.02
N THR A 105 -0.15 7.56 -20.26
CA THR A 105 0.48 6.84 -21.39
C THR A 105 0.47 5.31 -21.32
N CYS A 106 0.00 4.69 -20.23
CA CYS A 106 -0.10 3.24 -20.14
C CYS A 106 -1.47 2.72 -20.62
N MET A 107 -1.65 2.63 -21.94
CA MET A 107 -2.93 2.20 -22.52
C MET A 107 -3.29 0.75 -22.18
N SER A 108 -2.28 -0.10 -22.01
CA SER A 108 -2.41 -1.52 -21.64
C SER A 108 -2.57 -1.76 -20.15
N CYS A 109 -2.39 -0.76 -19.28
CA CYS A 109 -2.56 -0.93 -17.85
C CYS A 109 -4.04 -1.11 -17.50
N ASP A 110 -4.29 -2.04 -16.58
CA ASP A 110 -5.56 -2.18 -15.88
C ASP A 110 -5.63 -1.24 -14.67
N ASP A 111 -6.81 -1.17 -14.05
CA ASP A 111 -7.06 -0.26 -12.94
C ASP A 111 -6.21 -0.58 -11.71
N ALA A 112 -5.89 -1.87 -11.49
CA ALA A 112 -5.07 -2.31 -10.36
C ALA A 112 -3.61 -1.84 -10.51
N SER A 113 -3.02 -2.01 -11.69
CA SER A 113 -1.65 -1.57 -11.98
C SER A 113 -1.53 -0.04 -11.93
N LEU A 114 -2.54 0.68 -12.43
CA LEU A 114 -2.58 2.15 -12.32
C LEU A 114 -2.70 2.60 -10.87
N LYS A 115 -3.51 1.93 -10.05
CA LYS A 115 -3.64 2.20 -8.62
C LYS A 115 -2.31 2.00 -7.90
N ALA A 116 -1.66 0.86 -8.10
CA ALA A 116 -0.37 0.57 -7.51
C ALA A 116 0.69 1.62 -7.92
N ALA A 117 0.70 2.05 -9.18
CA ALA A 117 1.62 3.10 -9.65
C ALA A 117 1.34 4.48 -9.01
N VAL A 118 0.07 4.82 -8.79
CA VAL A 118 -0.30 6.05 -8.07
C VAL A 118 0.16 5.98 -6.62
N GLU A 119 -0.03 4.84 -5.96
CA GLU A 119 0.44 4.60 -4.59
C GLU A 119 1.96 4.70 -4.47
N VAL A 120 2.70 4.15 -5.45
CA VAL A 120 4.16 4.35 -5.55
C VAL A 120 4.47 5.84 -5.67
N LEU A 121 3.83 6.56 -6.58
CA LEU A 121 4.12 7.98 -6.82
C LEU A 121 3.90 8.87 -5.58
N ILE A 122 2.85 8.62 -4.78
CA ILE A 122 2.55 9.40 -3.57
C ILE A 122 3.39 9.00 -2.35
N ALA A 123 4.01 7.81 -2.39
CA ALA A 123 4.84 7.31 -1.30
C ALA A 123 6.31 7.82 -1.35
N GLN A 124 6.67 8.57 -2.39
CA GLN A 124 8.04 9.01 -2.71
C GLN A 124 8.41 10.35 -2.06
#